data_AF-A0A948F020-F1
#
_entry.id   AF-A0A948F020-F1
#
_cell.length_a   1.000
_cell.length_b   1.000
_cell.length_c   1.000
_cell.angle_alpha   90.00
_cell.angle_beta   90.00
_cell.angle_gamma   90.00
#
_symmetry.space_group_name_H-M   'P 1'
#
loop_
_entity.id
_entity.type
_entity.pdbx_description
1 polymer ?
#
loop_
_entity_poly.entity_id
_entity_poly.type
_entity_poly.pdbx_seq_one_letter_code
_entity_poly.pdbx_strand_id
1 'polypeptide(L)'
;FQHAVLQELGYTFSTSTVPLFAYRYGPAFRKFGVLELPVSAMGSRPLRILDSWTCFKAPNRRFGPQDYVREGRLAADRFQASGVGLLNFYADPSHIHDQPEFFAAVAQWARIARPVTYQQLLAELP
;
A
#
# COMPACT_ATOMS: atom_id res chain seq x y z
N PHE A 1 -20.42 2.36 -5.30
CA PHE A 1 -21.13 1.37 -4.45
C PHE A 1 -20.46 1.24 -3.09
N GLN A 2 -19.24 0.67 -2.97
CA GLN A 2 -18.56 0.50 -1.68
C GLN A 2 -18.45 1.77 -0.82
N HIS A 3 -17.92 2.88 -1.36
CA HIS A 3 -17.74 4.13 -0.60
C HIS A 3 -19.06 4.71 -0.06
N ALA A 4 -20.16 4.56 -0.79
CA ALA A 4 -21.47 5.03 -0.32
C ALA A 4 -21.95 4.23 0.91
N VAL A 5 -21.76 2.91 0.88
CA VAL A 5 -22.07 2.03 2.03
C VAL A 5 -21.18 2.37 3.22
N LEU A 6 -19.88 2.60 2.99
CA LEU A 6 -18.96 3.01 4.06
C LEU A 6 -19.40 4.33 4.71
N GLN A 7 -19.83 5.29 3.90
CA GLN A 7 -20.35 6.56 4.39
C GLN A 7 -21.63 6.38 5.20
N GLU A 8 -22.59 5.58 4.72
CA GLU A 8 -23.84 5.28 5.42
C GLU A 8 -23.61 4.62 6.78
N LEU A 9 -22.62 3.73 6.87
CA LEU A 9 -22.23 3.04 8.11
C LEU A 9 -21.35 3.91 9.03
N GLY A 10 -21.02 5.15 8.64
CA GLY A 10 -20.23 6.08 9.45
C GLY A 10 -18.72 5.79 9.48
N TYR A 11 -18.18 5.04 8.52
CA TYR A 11 -16.73 4.85 8.41
C TYR A 11 -16.06 6.16 7.98
N THR A 12 -14.91 6.46 8.59
CA THR A 12 -14.19 7.73 8.38
C THR A 12 -13.12 7.65 7.30
N PHE A 13 -12.66 6.44 6.95
CA PHE A 13 -11.66 6.20 5.94
C PHE A 13 -11.82 4.83 5.24
N SER A 14 -11.11 4.65 4.13
CA SER A 14 -10.92 3.36 3.46
C SER A 14 -9.57 3.29 2.75
N THR A 15 -9.13 2.06 2.48
CA THR A 15 -7.86 1.72 1.82
C THR A 15 -8.09 0.86 0.58
N SER A 16 -9.27 1.00 -0.03
CA SER A 16 -9.77 0.09 -1.07
C SER A 16 -9.44 0.55 -2.49
N THR A 17 -8.90 1.76 -2.64
CA THR A 17 -8.53 2.30 -3.96
C THR A 17 -7.15 1.86 -4.41
N VAL A 18 -6.99 1.77 -5.73
CA VAL A 18 -5.76 1.30 -6.41
C VAL A 18 -4.76 2.45 -6.61
N PRO A 19 -3.48 2.17 -6.93
CA PRO A 19 -2.44 3.20 -6.96
C PRO A 19 -2.71 4.37 -7.91
N LEU A 20 -3.48 4.14 -8.98
CA LEU A 20 -3.94 5.20 -9.90
C LEU A 20 -4.56 6.40 -9.16
N PHE A 21 -5.29 6.15 -8.07
CA PHE A 21 -5.92 7.20 -7.30
C PHE A 21 -4.91 8.05 -6.53
N ALA A 22 -3.81 7.45 -6.04
CA ALA A 22 -2.73 8.19 -5.40
C ALA A 22 -2.04 9.16 -6.37
N TYR A 23 -1.81 8.72 -7.62
CA TYR A 23 -1.24 9.59 -8.66
C TYR A 23 -2.18 10.73 -9.06
N ARG A 24 -3.49 10.49 -9.03
CA ARG A 24 -4.48 11.48 -9.47
C ARG A 24 -4.86 12.49 -8.39
N TYR A 25 -4.94 12.06 -7.13
CA TYR A 25 -5.52 12.85 -6.04
C TYR A 25 -4.58 13.04 -4.85
N GLY A 26 -3.39 12.44 -4.87
CA GLY A 26 -2.46 12.43 -3.76
C GLY A 26 -2.57 11.17 -2.87
N PRO A 27 -1.62 10.95 -1.96
CA PRO A 27 -1.51 9.73 -1.16
C PRO A 27 -2.63 9.56 -0.12
N ALA A 28 -3.33 10.65 0.19
CA ALA A 28 -4.50 10.70 1.05
C ALA A 28 -5.44 11.76 0.47
N PHE A 29 -6.69 11.41 0.21
CA PHE A 29 -7.66 12.35 -0.37
C PHE A 29 -9.08 12.09 0.10
N ARG A 30 -9.90 13.15 0.18
CA ARG A 30 -11.33 13.02 0.44
C ARG A 30 -12.11 13.07 -0.87
N LYS A 31 -12.68 11.93 -1.26
CA LYS A 31 -13.62 11.77 -2.38
C LYS A 31 -14.62 10.70 -2.00
N PHE A 32 -15.78 10.69 -2.67
CA PHE A 32 -16.81 9.67 -2.45
C PHE A 32 -17.38 9.63 -1.03
N GLY A 33 -17.28 10.75 -0.28
CA GLY A 33 -17.81 10.87 1.08
C GLY A 33 -16.91 10.35 2.20
N VAL A 34 -15.74 9.79 1.89
CA VAL A 34 -14.79 9.22 2.86
C VAL A 34 -13.35 9.64 2.55
N LEU A 35 -12.46 9.53 3.54
CA LEU A 35 -11.01 9.63 3.29
C LEU A 35 -10.51 8.35 2.64
N GLU A 36 -9.78 8.45 1.55
CA GLU A 36 -9.14 7.31 0.89
C GLU A 36 -7.62 7.37 1.05
N LEU A 37 -7.06 6.20 1.36
CA LEU A 37 -5.63 5.92 1.50
C LEU A 37 -5.26 4.80 0.52
N PRO A 38 -5.00 5.11 -0.76
CA PRO A 38 -4.80 4.08 -1.78
C PRO A 38 -3.66 3.14 -1.45
N VAL A 39 -3.79 1.88 -1.87
CA VAL A 39 -2.66 0.95 -1.79
C VAL A 39 -1.55 1.36 -2.76
N SER A 40 -0.33 1.04 -2.38
CA SER A 40 0.89 1.42 -3.08
C SER A 40 1.24 0.45 -4.20
N ALA A 41 1.91 1.00 -5.21
CA ALA A 41 2.26 0.26 -6.41
C ALA A 41 3.59 -0.49 -6.28
N MET A 42 3.80 -1.39 -7.24
CA MET A 42 5.12 -1.89 -7.59
C MET A 42 6.02 -0.74 -8.04
N GLY A 43 7.27 -0.75 -7.57
CA GLY A 43 8.24 0.28 -7.88
C GLY A 43 8.62 0.37 -9.36
N SER A 44 8.46 -0.67 -10.18
CA SER A 44 8.69 -0.61 -11.64
C SER A 44 7.40 -0.46 -12.46
N ARG A 45 6.24 -0.78 -11.85
CA ARG A 45 4.92 -0.78 -12.51
C ARG A 45 3.93 0.06 -11.71
N PRO A 46 3.93 1.39 -11.87
CA PRO A 46 3.25 2.33 -10.97
C PRO A 46 1.72 2.18 -10.92
N LEU A 47 1.09 1.49 -11.87
CA LEU A 47 -0.35 1.24 -11.86
C LEU A 47 -0.72 -0.16 -11.35
N ARG A 48 0.25 -0.98 -10.95
CA ARG A 48 0.03 -2.32 -10.42
C ARG A 48 0.32 -2.35 -8.92
N ILE A 49 -0.62 -2.88 -8.14
CA ILE A 49 -0.48 -3.02 -6.69
C ILE A 49 0.72 -3.92 -6.38
N LEU A 50 1.51 -3.54 -5.38
CA LEU A 50 2.44 -4.46 -4.72
C LEU A 50 1.72 -5.08 -3.52
N ASP A 51 1.32 -6.36 -3.66
CA ASP A 51 0.57 -7.10 -2.64
C ASP A 51 1.16 -8.51 -2.44
N SER A 52 0.83 -9.12 -1.30
CA SER A 52 1.35 -10.46 -0.99
C SER A 52 0.69 -11.59 -1.81
N TRP A 53 -0.52 -11.41 -2.33
CA TRP A 53 -1.17 -12.44 -3.14
C TRP A 53 -0.43 -12.67 -4.47
N THR A 54 -0.20 -11.58 -5.21
CA THR A 54 0.44 -11.55 -6.52
C THR A 54 1.86 -12.12 -6.49
N CYS A 55 2.59 -11.90 -5.39
CA CYS A 55 3.99 -12.31 -5.25
C CYS A 55 4.18 -13.69 -4.60
N PHE A 56 3.27 -14.12 -3.71
CA PHE A 56 3.50 -15.33 -2.90
C PHE A 56 2.52 -16.47 -3.14
N LYS A 57 1.24 -16.19 -3.48
CA LYS A 57 0.18 -17.23 -3.47
C LYS A 57 -0.59 -17.44 -4.76
N ALA A 58 -0.67 -16.47 -5.66
CA ALA A 58 -1.47 -16.63 -6.88
C ALA A 58 -0.99 -17.86 -7.70
N PRO A 59 -1.89 -18.77 -8.13
CA PRO A 59 -1.52 -20.06 -8.72
C PRO A 59 -0.73 -19.94 -10.02
N ASN A 60 -1.01 -18.90 -10.81
CA ASN A 60 -0.32 -18.58 -12.06
C ASN A 60 0.47 -17.27 -11.94
N ARG A 61 1.13 -17.07 -10.79
CA ARG A 61 1.85 -15.82 -10.51
C ARG A 61 2.96 -15.59 -11.53
N ARG A 62 2.94 -14.40 -12.13
CA ARG A 62 4.03 -13.88 -12.97
C ARG A 62 5.20 -13.36 -12.13
N PHE A 63 4.96 -13.07 -10.86
CA PHE A 63 5.93 -12.52 -9.92
C PHE A 63 6.21 -13.50 -8.80
N GLY A 64 7.38 -13.35 -8.17
CA GLY A 64 7.75 -14.14 -7.01
C GLY A 64 8.18 -13.37 -5.79
N PRO A 65 8.56 -14.11 -4.72
CA PRO A 65 9.05 -13.54 -3.48
C PRO A 65 10.15 -12.49 -3.68
N GLN A 66 11.13 -12.80 -4.54
CA GLN A 66 12.24 -11.90 -4.84
C GLN A 66 11.80 -10.64 -5.60
N ASP A 67 10.72 -10.72 -6.39
CA ASP A 67 10.12 -9.53 -6.99
C ASP A 67 9.48 -8.64 -5.92
N TYR A 68 8.92 -9.20 -4.84
CA TYR A 68 8.39 -8.39 -3.74
C TYR A 68 9.48 -7.52 -3.12
N VAL A 69 10.67 -8.08 -2.86
CA VAL A 69 11.84 -7.34 -2.36
C VAL A 69 12.27 -6.27 -3.35
N ARG A 70 12.46 -6.66 -4.62
CA ARG A 70 12.96 -5.77 -5.67
C ARG A 70 12.00 -4.60 -5.92
N GLU A 71 10.71 -4.88 -6.06
CA GLU A 71 9.66 -3.89 -6.29
C GLU A 71 9.44 -3.01 -5.06
N GLY A 72 9.52 -3.58 -3.86
CA GLY A 72 9.44 -2.86 -2.59
C GLY A 72 10.57 -1.86 -2.42
N ARG A 73 11.81 -2.24 -2.75
CA ARG A 73 12.96 -1.34 -2.76
C ARG A 73 12.78 -0.18 -3.75
N LEU A 74 12.36 -0.50 -4.97
CA LEU A 74 12.13 0.53 -6.00
C LEU A 74 10.99 1.48 -5.62
N ALA A 75 9.95 0.99 -4.94
CA ALA A 75 8.87 1.83 -4.43
C ALA A 75 9.38 2.80 -3.35
N ALA A 76 10.21 2.31 -2.43
CA ALA A 76 10.90 3.13 -1.43
C ALA A 76 11.81 4.20 -2.04
N ASP A 77 12.62 3.85 -3.03
CA ASP A 77 13.49 4.81 -3.72
C ASP A 77 12.68 5.94 -4.38
N ARG A 78 11.57 5.59 -5.05
CA ARG A 78 10.65 6.57 -5.67
C ARG A 78 9.95 7.44 -4.63
N PHE A 79 9.55 6.86 -3.52
CA PHE A 79 8.94 7.55 -2.41
C PHE A 79 9.86 8.66 -1.89
N GLN A 80 11.12 8.32 -1.57
CA GLN A 80 12.10 9.30 -1.10
C GLN A 80 12.34 10.43 -2.12
N ALA A 81 12.42 10.09 -3.41
CA ALA A 81 12.63 11.10 -4.46
C ALA A 81 11.42 12.04 -4.64
N SER A 82 10.21 11.58 -4.34
CA SER A 82 8.98 12.36 -4.57
C SER A 82 8.61 13.32 -3.43
N GLY A 83 9.14 13.11 -2.22
CA GLY A 83 8.81 13.94 -1.05
C GLY A 83 7.36 13.82 -0.57
N VAL A 84 6.59 12.83 -1.04
CA VAL A 84 5.16 12.63 -0.74
C VAL A 84 4.93 11.28 -0.04
N GLY A 85 4.14 11.30 1.06
CA GLY A 85 4.42 10.50 2.25
C GLY A 85 3.39 9.44 2.69
N LEU A 86 2.97 8.50 1.82
CA LEU A 86 2.42 7.22 2.32
C LEU A 86 2.89 6.00 1.52
N LEU A 87 3.46 5.00 2.22
CA LEU A 87 3.66 3.64 1.72
C LEU A 87 2.62 2.73 2.38
N ASN A 88 1.57 2.41 1.64
CA ASN A 88 0.45 1.60 2.12
C ASN A 88 0.40 0.26 1.35
N PHE A 89 0.91 -0.81 1.95
CA PHE A 89 0.92 -2.14 1.33
C PHE A 89 0.00 -3.09 2.07
N TYR A 90 -0.79 -3.86 1.31
CA TYR A 90 -1.60 -4.93 1.86
C TYR A 90 -0.81 -6.25 1.87
N ALA A 91 -0.88 -6.96 3.00
CA ALA A 91 -0.37 -8.32 3.11
C ALA A 91 -1.28 -9.18 3.99
N ASP A 92 -1.64 -10.36 3.48
CA ASP A 92 -2.33 -11.40 4.24
C ASP A 92 -1.31 -12.27 5.01
N PRO A 93 -1.47 -12.49 6.33
CA PRO A 93 -0.57 -13.33 7.14
C PRO A 93 -0.35 -14.74 6.59
N SER A 94 -1.39 -15.38 6.03
CA SER A 94 -1.28 -16.71 5.44
C SER A 94 -0.37 -16.75 4.21
N HIS A 95 -0.16 -15.59 3.57
CA HIS A 95 0.77 -15.45 2.44
C HIS A 95 2.22 -15.32 2.90
N ILE A 96 2.46 -14.68 4.06
CA ILE A 96 3.78 -14.13 4.41
C ILE A 96 4.47 -14.78 5.62
N HIS A 97 3.77 -15.56 6.45
CA HIS A 97 4.32 -16.08 7.71
C HIS A 97 5.70 -16.74 7.57
N ASP A 98 5.88 -17.55 6.52
CA ASP A 98 7.14 -18.26 6.19
C ASP A 98 7.91 -17.62 5.02
N GLN A 99 7.69 -16.34 4.72
CA GLN A 99 8.29 -15.67 3.57
C GLN A 99 9.32 -14.62 4.03
N PRO A 100 10.62 -14.98 4.16
CA PRO A 100 11.65 -14.04 4.60
C PRO A 100 11.76 -12.81 3.69
N GLU A 101 11.44 -12.93 2.40
CA GLU A 101 11.40 -11.84 1.44
C GLU A 101 10.41 -10.72 1.82
N PHE A 102 9.26 -11.07 2.40
CA PHE A 102 8.33 -10.07 2.89
C PHE A 102 8.98 -9.23 4.01
N PHE A 103 9.55 -9.90 5.01
CA PHE A 103 10.19 -9.23 6.13
C PHE A 103 11.44 -8.44 5.72
N ALA A 104 12.17 -8.90 4.71
CA ALA A 104 13.29 -8.16 4.13
C ALA A 104 12.83 -6.83 3.49
N ALA A 105 11.71 -6.83 2.76
CA ALA A 105 11.14 -5.61 2.20
C ALA A 105 10.66 -4.64 3.30
N VAL A 106 9.94 -5.15 4.31
CA VAL A 106 9.50 -4.35 5.46
C VAL A 106 10.67 -3.71 6.21
N ALA A 107 11.76 -4.46 6.43
CA ALA A 107 12.96 -3.95 7.08
C ALA A 107 13.64 -2.83 6.27
N GLN A 108 13.55 -2.85 4.94
CA GLN A 108 14.03 -1.76 4.10
C GLN A 108 13.17 -0.51 4.24
N TRP A 109 11.84 -0.66 4.21
CA TRP A 109 10.91 0.46 4.38
C TRP A 109 11.05 1.14 5.74
N ALA A 110 11.21 0.35 6.80
CA ALA A 110 11.37 0.84 8.17
C ALA A 110 12.65 1.70 8.38
N ARG A 111 13.62 1.66 7.46
CA ARG A 111 14.82 2.52 7.52
C ARG A 111 14.57 3.94 7.01
N ILE A 112 13.53 4.12 6.20
CA ILE A 112 13.27 5.40 5.50
C ILE A 112 11.91 6.01 5.85
N ALA A 113 11.06 5.24 6.52
CA ALA A 113 9.71 5.63 6.90
C ALA A 113 9.42 5.12 8.31
N ARG A 114 8.53 5.83 9.01
CA ARG A 114 8.04 5.43 10.33
C ARG A 114 6.83 4.50 10.15
N PRO A 115 6.88 3.25 10.65
CA PRO A 115 5.70 2.39 10.70
C PRO A 115 4.65 3.00 11.63
N VAL A 116 3.40 3.06 11.18
CA VAL A 116 2.26 3.60 11.94
C VAL A 116 1.02 2.74 11.73
N THR A 117 0.11 2.74 12.70
CA THR A 117 -1.25 2.23 12.51
C THR A 117 -2.08 3.25 11.74
N TYR A 118 -3.20 2.82 11.15
CA TYR A 118 -4.14 3.77 10.54
C TYR A 118 -4.66 4.79 11.55
N GLN A 119 -4.93 4.38 12.81
CA GLN A 119 -5.37 5.31 13.84
C GLN A 119 -4.35 6.44 14.09
N GLN A 120 -3.05 6.09 14.14
CA GLN A 120 -1.98 7.08 14.30
C GLN A 120 -1.89 8.00 13.07
N LEU A 121 -1.91 7.43 11.87
CA LEU A 121 -1.88 8.22 10.63
C LEU A 121 -3.06 9.20 10.53
N LEU A 122 -4.26 8.76 10.86
CA LEU A 122 -5.48 9.59 10.82
C LEU A 122 -5.44 10.76 11.80
N ALA A 123 -4.71 10.63 12.91
CA ALA A 123 -4.52 11.72 13.87
C ALA A 123 -3.55 12.81 13.36
N GLU A 124 -2.74 12.50 12.34
CA GLU A 124 -1.76 13.41 11.74
C GLU A 124 -2.25 14.05 10.43
N LEU A 125 -3.28 13.47 9.81
CA LEU A 125 -3.87 13.99 8.58
C LEU A 125 -4.88 15.12 8.90
N PRO A 126 -4.90 16.19 8.08
CA PRO A 126 -5.80 17.32 8.26
C PRO A 126 -7.29 17.02 7.99
#